data_AF-A0A1G9B1Q1-F1
#
_entry.id   AF-A0A1G9B1Q1-F1
#
_cell.length_a   1.000
_cell.length_b   1.000
_cell.length_c   1.000
_cell.angle_alpha   90.00
_cell.angle_beta   90.00
_cell.angle_gamma   90.00
#
_symmetry.space_group_name_H-M   'P 1'
#
loop_
_entity.id
_entity.type
_entity.pdbx_description
1 polymer ?
#
loop_
_entity_poly.entity_id
_entity_poly.type
_entity_poly.pdbx_seq_one_letter_code
_entity_poly.pdbx_strand_id
1 'polypeptide(L)'
;MMQPSLSSTDVHVGELYGKPDAAGQTQTIYHVVALHKQGITLQNMDNPLSQFETTASKLLQSGYIRLSQTPYVNLSHNSKRKNSVSKLKRCPYTLDCFAERADCERPQISQ
;
A
#
# COMPACT_ATOMS: atom_id res chain seq x y z
N MET A 1 -25.42 16.07 -17.60
CA MET A 1 -24.30 15.29 -17.05
C MET A 1 -24.43 15.35 -15.53
N MET A 2 -24.88 14.26 -14.90
CA MET A 2 -25.09 14.24 -13.45
C MET A 2 -23.78 13.87 -12.77
N GLN A 3 -23.24 14.79 -11.96
CA GLN A 3 -22.15 14.49 -11.05
C GLN A 3 -22.71 13.56 -9.95
N PRO A 4 -22.05 12.46 -9.61
CA PRO A 4 -22.47 11.64 -8.47
C PRO A 4 -22.23 12.46 -7.19
N SER A 5 -23.31 12.82 -6.51
CA SER A 5 -23.27 13.39 -5.17
C SER A 5 -22.68 12.34 -4.22
N LEU A 6 -21.38 12.46 -3.93
CA LEU A 6 -20.69 11.68 -2.92
C LEU A 6 -21.33 11.98 -1.56
N SER A 7 -22.11 11.03 -1.05
CA SER A 7 -22.63 11.07 0.31
C SER A 7 -21.46 11.16 1.30
N SER A 8 -21.52 12.16 2.18
CA SER A 8 -20.49 12.65 3.10
C SER A 8 -20.06 11.66 4.21
N THR A 9 -20.36 10.38 4.09
CA THR A 9 -20.40 9.45 5.24
C THR A 9 -19.44 8.27 5.20
N ASP A 10 -18.77 7.99 4.09
CA ASP A 10 -17.99 6.76 3.93
C ASP A 10 -16.52 7.05 3.65
N VAL A 11 -15.84 7.67 4.62
CA VAL A 11 -14.37 7.78 4.65
C VAL A 11 -13.81 6.50 5.24
N HIS A 12 -12.84 5.89 4.56
CA HIS A 12 -12.20 4.64 4.99
C HIS A 12 -10.72 4.85 5.32
N VAL A 13 -10.19 4.03 6.24
CA VAL A 13 -8.75 3.93 6.47
C VAL A 13 -8.07 3.48 5.16
N GLY A 14 -6.95 4.12 4.82
CA GLY A 14 -6.20 3.84 3.61
C GLY A 14 -6.53 4.76 2.44
N GLU A 15 -7.61 5.54 2.49
CA GLU A 15 -7.97 6.46 1.40
C GLU A 15 -7.03 7.68 1.34
N LEU A 16 -6.86 8.23 0.13
CA LEU A 16 -6.10 9.45 -0.10
C LEU A 16 -7.02 10.61 -0.44
N TYR A 17 -6.78 11.72 0.23
CA TYR A 17 -7.48 12.99 0.02
C TYR A 17 -6.48 14.07 -0.37
N GLY A 18 -6.84 14.94 -1.29
CA GLY A 18 -5.99 16.05 -1.68
C GLY A 18 -6.79 17.28 -2.06
N LYS A 19 -6.14 18.43 -2.02
CA LYS A 19 -6.74 19.70 -2.42
C LYS A 19 -6.24 20.03 -3.83
N PRO A 20 -7.10 20.07 -4.85
CA PRO A 20 -6.69 20.45 -6.20
C PRO A 20 -6.41 21.95 -6.23
N ASP A 21 -5.29 22.33 -6.84
CA ASP A 21 -4.98 23.72 -7.17
C ASP A 21 -5.61 24.10 -8.53
N ALA A 22 -5.72 25.40 -8.81
CA ALA A 22 -6.26 25.94 -10.07
C ALA A 22 -5.51 25.43 -11.31
N ALA A 23 -4.26 25.01 -11.15
CA ALA A 23 -3.41 24.43 -12.21
C ALA A 23 -3.56 22.90 -12.38
N GLY A 24 -4.49 22.25 -11.66
CA GLY A 24 -4.68 20.79 -11.73
C GLY A 24 -3.63 19.97 -10.98
N GLN A 25 -2.71 20.62 -10.27
CA GLN A 25 -1.72 19.99 -9.39
C GLN A 25 -2.29 19.88 -7.97
N THR A 26 -2.06 18.75 -7.29
CA THR A 26 -2.42 18.58 -5.87
C THR A 26 -1.22 18.93 -5.01
N GLN A 27 -1.24 20.10 -4.37
CA GLN A 27 -0.12 20.56 -3.53
C GLN A 27 0.06 19.75 -2.25
N THR A 28 -1.00 19.13 -1.74
CA THR A 28 -0.91 18.36 -0.49
C THR A 28 -1.86 17.19 -0.53
N ILE A 29 -1.30 16.01 -0.27
CA ILE A 29 -2.03 14.75 -0.22
C ILE A 29 -1.96 14.24 1.21
N TYR A 30 -3.12 13.84 1.72
CA TYR A 30 -3.29 13.29 3.03
C TYR A 30 -3.82 11.86 2.95
N HIS A 31 -3.21 10.99 3.74
CA HIS A 31 -3.60 9.60 3.91
C HIS A 31 -4.44 9.44 5.18
N VAL A 32 -5.56 8.73 5.10
CA VAL A 32 -6.40 8.39 6.26
C VAL A 32 -5.76 7.24 7.02
N VAL A 33 -5.16 7.53 8.18
CA VAL A 33 -4.47 6.53 9.01
C VAL A 33 -5.43 5.81 9.96
N ALA A 34 -6.39 6.55 10.53
CA ALA A 34 -7.31 6.02 11.52
C ALA A 34 -8.68 6.68 11.43
N LEU A 35 -9.71 5.93 11.82
CA LEU A 35 -11.07 6.41 12.00
C LEU A 35 -11.43 6.33 13.47
N HIS A 36 -11.98 7.42 14.00
CA HIS A 36 -12.53 7.54 15.33
C HIS A 36 -14.05 7.73 15.24
N LYS A 37 -14.76 7.51 16.35
CA LYS A 37 -16.23 7.65 16.38
C LYS A 37 -16.74 9.02 15.93
N GLN A 38 -15.92 10.06 16.10
CA GLN A 38 -16.28 11.45 15.81
C GLN A 38 -15.27 12.15 14.90
N GLY A 39 -14.26 11.44 14.38
CA GLY A 39 -13.14 12.06 13.68
C GLY A 39 -12.35 11.10 12.83
N ILE A 40 -11.45 11.64 12.03
CA ILE A 40 -10.53 10.93 11.16
C ILE A 40 -9.14 11.51 11.37
N THR A 41 -8.13 10.65 11.36
CA THR A 41 -6.73 11.05 11.47
C THR A 41 -6.10 11.02 10.10
N LEU A 42 -5.60 12.17 9.68
CA LEU A 42 -4.96 12.38 8.39
C LEU A 42 -3.47 12.59 8.59
N GLN A 43 -2.67 11.97 7.73
CA GLN A 43 -1.22 12.10 7.70
C GLN A 43 -0.79 12.67 6.36
N ASN A 44 0.07 13.68 6.38
CA ASN A 44 0.63 14.23 5.15
C ASN A 44 1.58 13.21 4.49
N MET A 45 1.41 12.99 3.18
CA MET A 45 2.25 12.07 2.41
C MET A 45 3.71 12.54 2.26
N ASP A 46 3.94 13.86 2.23
CA ASP A 46 5.27 14.46 2.11
C ASP A 46 6.00 14.54 3.46
N ASN A 47 5.23 14.62 4.56
CA ASN A 47 5.78 14.68 5.90
C ASN A 47 5.02 13.73 6.85
N PRO A 48 5.55 12.52 7.12
CA PRO A 48 4.85 11.52 7.91
C PRO A 48 4.66 11.92 9.39
N LEU A 49 5.39 12.93 9.89
CA LEU A 49 5.21 13.45 11.24
C LEU A 49 4.06 14.47 11.33
N SER A 50 3.61 15.01 10.21
CA SER A 50 2.47 15.94 10.16
C SER A 50 1.16 15.15 10.14
N GLN A 51 0.61 14.96 11.33
CA GLN A 51 -0.67 14.29 11.55
C GLN A 51 -1.64 15.25 12.20
N PHE A 52 -2.91 15.20 11.77
CA PHE A 52 -3.96 16.00 12.38
C PHE A 52 -5.29 15.25 12.39
N GLU A 53 -6.13 15.60 13.35
CA GLU A 53 -7.45 15.03 13.52
C GLU A 53 -8.51 16.03 13.01
N THR A 54 -9.44 15.55 12.19
CA THR A 54 -10.53 16.36 11.64
C THR A 54 -11.80 15.52 11.52
N THR A 55 -12.91 16.11 11.08
CA THR A 55 -14.13 15.35 10.75
C THR A 55 -14.25 15.21 9.23
N ALA A 56 -14.89 14.13 8.77
CA ALA A 56 -15.13 13.91 7.34
C ALA A 56 -15.86 15.11 6.69
N SER A 57 -16.83 15.69 7.39
CA SER A 57 -17.57 16.86 6.92
C SER A 57 -16.67 18.10 6.78
N LYS A 58 -15.77 18.35 7.74
CA LYS A 58 -14.82 19.48 7.67
C LYS A 58 -13.80 19.30 6.57
N LEU A 59 -13.35 18.07 6.33
CA LEU A 59 -12.43 17.73 5.24
C LEU A 59 -13.05 18.12 3.89
N LEU A 60 -14.29 17.68 3.64
CA LEU A 60 -15.01 17.97 2.40
C LEU A 60 -15.34 19.47 2.27
N GLN A 61 -15.77 20.13 3.35
CA GLN A 61 -16.02 21.58 3.37
C GLN A 61 -14.76 22.40 3.05
N SER A 62 -13.58 21.90 3.42
CA SER A 62 -12.30 22.57 3.15
C SER A 62 -11.84 22.43 1.70
N GLY A 63 -12.62 21.72 0.86
CA GLY A 63 -12.35 21.51 -0.56
C GLY A 63 -11.39 20.35 -0.83
N TYR A 64 -11.16 19.46 0.13
CA TYR A 64 -10.43 18.23 -0.13
C TYR A 64 -11.31 17.25 -0.88
N ILE A 65 -10.79 16.71 -1.97
CA ILE A 65 -11.44 15.68 -2.77
C ILE A 65 -10.76 14.33 -2.51
N ARG A 66 -11.54 13.26 -2.65
CA ARG A 66 -11.00 11.90 -2.61
C ARG A 66 -10.24 11.64 -3.91
N LEU A 67 -8.95 11.36 -3.80
CA LEU A 67 -8.05 11.08 -4.93
C LEU A 67 -8.00 9.58 -5.24
N SER A 68 -7.87 8.75 -4.20
CA SER A 68 -7.94 7.30 -4.36
C SER A 68 -8.86 6.71 -3.31
N GLN A 69 -9.83 5.93 -3.81
CA GLN A 69 -10.49 4.94 -3.00
C GLN A 69 -9.52 3.76 -2.95
N THR A 70 -8.72 3.67 -1.90
CA THR A 70 -7.89 2.49 -1.64
C THR A 70 -8.51 1.68 -0.51
N PRO A 71 -9.71 1.06 -0.68
CA PRO A 71 -10.18 0.07 0.26
C PRO A 71 -9.69 -1.31 -0.18
N TYR A 72 -9.13 -2.01 0.79
CA TYR A 72 -9.15 -3.46 0.93
C TYR A 72 -8.11 -4.27 0.11
N VAL A 73 -6.86 -4.28 0.59
CA VAL A 73 -6.21 -5.60 0.72
C VAL A 73 -7.12 -6.40 1.64
N ASN A 74 -7.81 -7.40 1.09
CA ASN A 74 -8.59 -8.37 1.87
C ASN A 74 -7.66 -9.04 2.89
N LEU A 75 -7.62 -8.50 4.12
CA LEU A 75 -7.01 -9.15 5.28
C LEU A 75 -7.89 -10.28 5.82
N SER A 76 -9.03 -10.56 5.18
CA SER A 76 -9.73 -11.84 5.31
C SER A 76 -8.78 -12.93 4.85
N HIS A 77 -7.93 -13.37 5.79
CA HIS A 77 -7.02 -14.49 5.64
C HIS A 77 -7.82 -15.67 5.06
N ASN A 78 -7.73 -15.88 3.76
CA ASN A 78 -8.05 -17.17 3.19
C ASN A 78 -6.96 -18.09 3.72
N SER A 79 -7.29 -18.76 4.82
CA SER A 79 -6.46 -19.68 5.56
C SER A 79 -6.19 -20.92 4.69
N LYS A 80 -5.36 -20.74 3.67
CA LYS A 80 -4.65 -21.80 2.96
C LYS A 80 -3.27 -21.28 2.66
N ARG A 81 -2.42 -21.25 3.68
CA ARG A 81 -0.97 -21.34 3.44
C ARG A 81 -0.76 -22.62 2.65
N LYS A 82 -0.61 -22.52 1.34
CA LYS A 82 -0.16 -23.64 0.53
C LYS A 82 1.29 -23.84 0.92
N ASN A 83 1.53 -24.72 1.90
CA ASN A 83 2.82 -25.30 2.15
C ASN A 83 3.18 -26.11 0.90
N SER A 84 3.77 -25.44 -0.06
CA SER A 84 4.64 -26.08 -1.02
C SER A 84 5.87 -25.21 -1.13
N VAL A 85 6.82 -25.44 -0.21
CA VAL A 85 8.22 -25.41 -0.61
C VAL A 85 8.36 -26.51 -1.66
N SER A 86 7.92 -26.22 -2.88
CA SER A 86 8.49 -26.88 -4.04
C SER A 86 9.95 -26.48 -3.93
N LYS A 87 10.81 -27.41 -3.52
CA LYS A 87 12.26 -27.23 -3.66
C LYS A 87 12.44 -26.65 -5.05
N LEU A 88 12.92 -25.41 -5.15
CA LEU A 88 13.31 -24.86 -6.44
C LEU A 88 14.23 -25.93 -7.02
N LYS A 89 13.80 -26.58 -8.11
CA LYS A 89 14.66 -27.53 -8.80
C LYS A 89 15.81 -26.67 -9.31
N ARG A 90 16.93 -26.65 -8.57
CA ARG A 90 18.15 -25.98 -9.00
C ARG A 90 18.42 -26.46 -10.41
N CYS A 91 18.55 -25.53 -11.34
CA CYS A 91 18.90 -25.89 -12.70
C CYS A 91 20.22 -26.65 -12.65
N PRO A 92 20.33 -27.82 -13.30
CA PRO A 92 21.53 -28.66 -13.22
C PRO A 92 22.78 -27.96 -13.77
N TYR A 93 22.62 -26.82 -14.44
CA TYR A 93 23.66 -26.05 -15.09
C TYR A 93 23.85 -24.63 -14.53
N THR A 94 23.29 -24.33 -13.35
CA THR A 94 23.66 -23.09 -12.66
C THR A 94 25.08 -23.25 -12.13
N LEU A 95 26.03 -22.56 -12.78
CA LEU A 95 27.41 -22.44 -12.32
C LEU A 95 27.43 -21.65 -11.02
N ASP A 96 28.07 -22.22 -10.00
CA ASP A 96 28.38 -21.48 -8.78
C ASP A 96 29.54 -20.53 -9.08
N CYS A 97 29.28 -19.22 -9.06
CA CYS A 97 30.25 -18.17 -9.36
C CYS A 97 31.49 -18.20 -8.44
N PHE A 98 31.42 -18.87 -7.28
CA PHE A 98 32.52 -18.97 -6.33
C PHE A 98 33.27 -20.31 -6.44
N ALA A 99 32.59 -21.39 -6.83
CA ALA A 99 33.19 -22.71 -6.88
C ALA A 99 33.62 -23.17 -8.28
N GLU A 100 33.34 -22.36 -9.32
CA GLU A 100 33.53 -22.65 -10.76
C GLU A 100 33.01 -24.03 -11.19
N ARG A 101 32.03 -24.54 -10.44
CA ARG A 101 31.45 -25.88 -10.57
C ARG A 101 29.95 -25.79 -10.64
N ALA A 102 29.33 -26.76 -11.29
CA ALA A 102 27.88 -26.82 -11.28
C ALA A 102 27.40 -27.16 -9.87
N ASP A 103 26.29 -26.55 -9.44
CA ASP A 103 25.66 -26.81 -8.14
C ASP A 103 25.32 -28.31 -7.89
N CYS A 104 25.35 -29.15 -8.93
CA CYS A 104 25.11 -30.58 -8.87
C CYS A 104 26.39 -31.43 -8.69
N GLU A 105 27.59 -30.85 -8.76
CA GLU A 105 28.86 -31.55 -8.61
C GLU A 105 29.27 -31.65 -7.13
N ARG A 106 29.62 -32.86 -6.67
CA ARG A 106 30.16 -33.04 -5.31
C ARG A 106 31.64 -32.65 -5.28
N PRO A 107 32.15 -32.05 -4.18
CA PRO A 107 33.57 -31.77 -4.06
C PRO A 107 34.37 -33.07 -4.12
N GLN A 108 35.37 -33.14 -5.01
CA GLN A 108 36.35 -34.20 -4.98
C GLN A 108 37.19 -34.03 -3.72
N ILE A 109 37.09 -34.99 -2.81
CA ILE A 109 37.97 -35.08 -1.65
C ILE A 109 39.31 -35.57 -2.19
N SER A 110 40.33 -34.74 -2.11
CA SER A 110 41.72 -35.10 -2.43
C SER A 110 42.16 -36.22 -1.47
N GLN A 111 42.57 -37.36 -2.02
CA GLN A 111 43.26 -38.43 -1.28
C GLN A 111 44.68 -38.03 -0.90
#